data_AF-A0A5N6BUA0-F1
#
_entry.id   AF-A0A5N6BUA0-F1
#
_cell.length_a   1.000
_cell.length_b   1.000
_cell.length_c   1.000
_cell.angle_alpha   90.00
_cell.angle_beta   90.00
_cell.angle_gamma   90.00
#
_symmetry.space_group_name_H-M   'P 1'
#
loop_
_entity.id
_entity.type
_entity.pdbx_description
1 polymer ?
#
loop_
_entity_poly.entity_id
_entity_poly.type
_entity_poly.pdbx_seq_one_letter_code
_entity_poly.pdbx_strand_id
1 'polypeptide(L)' 'MKDITLRDLQDLPPTLDLMTAARILGIGRTKAYELAKKNEFPVQTIRIGDLYRISTPDLLKLLGGDIR' A
#
# COMPACT_ATOMS: atom_id res chain seq x y z
N MET A 1 -5.63 -18.04 -2.54
CA MET A 1 -4.80 -16.93 -2.00
C MET A 1 -3.54 -16.90 -2.84
N LYS A 2 -3.19 -15.75 -3.43
CA LYS A 2 -1.88 -15.61 -4.10
C LYS A 2 -0.93 -14.96 -3.11
N ASP A 3 0.14 -15.67 -2.78
CA ASP A 3 1.28 -15.14 -2.06
C ASP A 3 2.00 -14.16 -3.00
N ILE A 4 2.17 -12.93 -2.54
CA ILE A 4 2.85 -11.88 -3.30
C ILE A 4 4.34 -12.02 -2.97
N THR A 5 5.15 -12.33 -3.98
CA THR A 5 6.61 -12.42 -3.84
C THR A 5 7.27 -11.08 -4.14
N LEU A 6 8.51 -10.87 -3.69
CA LEU A 6 9.25 -9.62 -3.95
C LEU A 6 9.36 -9.28 -5.46
N ARG A 7 9.37 -10.30 -6.32
CA ARG A 7 9.35 -10.11 -7.78
C ARG A 7 8.02 -9.55 -8.27
N ASP A 8 6.90 -10.01 -7.72
CA ASP A 8 5.58 -9.47 -8.04
C ASP A 8 5.46 -7.98 -7.64
N LEU A 9 6.30 -7.49 -6.71
CA LEU A 9 6.31 -6.09 -6.32
C LEU A 9 7.03 -5.17 -7.33
N GLN A 10 7.92 -5.71 -8.16
CA GLN A 10 8.65 -4.92 -9.18
C GLN A 10 7.77 -4.58 -10.39
N ASP A 11 6.77 -5.43 -10.67
CA ASP A 11 5.79 -5.23 -11.74
C ASP A 11 4.52 -4.49 -11.26
N LEU A 12 4.51 -4.01 -10.01
CA LEU A 12 3.36 -3.30 -9.49
C LEU A 12 3.14 -1.99 -10.27
N PRO A 13 1.87 -1.65 -10.59
CA PRO A 13 1.56 -0.34 -11.11
C PRO A 13 2.09 0.74 -10.16
N PRO A 14 2.40 1.95 -10.66
CA PRO A 14 2.95 3.04 -9.85
C PRO A 14 2.07 3.42 -8.65
N THR A 15 0.79 3.00 -8.67
CA THR A 15 -0.12 3.13 -7.53
C THR A 15 -0.90 1.84 -7.27
N LEU A 16 -1.02 1.48 -5.98
CA LEU A 16 -1.81 0.37 -5.46
C LEU A 16 -3.16 0.88 -4.95
N ASP A 17 -4.11 -0.02 -4.71
CA ASP A 17 -5.25 0.29 -3.84
C ASP A 17 -4.88 0.14 -2.35
N LEU A 18 -5.65 0.82 -1.49
CA LEU A 18 -5.46 0.81 -0.03
C LEU A 18 -5.56 -0.60 0.58
N MET A 19 -6.44 -1.47 0.06
CA MET A 19 -6.66 -2.79 0.63
C MET A 19 -5.53 -3.75 0.30
N THR A 20 -4.95 -3.65 -0.90
CA THR A 20 -3.76 -4.38 -1.29
C THR A 20 -2.57 -3.96 -0.43
N ALA A 21 -2.35 -2.65 -0.25
CA ALA A 21 -1.31 -2.16 0.65
C ALA A 21 -1.53 -2.60 2.10
N ALA A 22 -2.76 -2.49 2.61
CA ALA A 22 -3.10 -2.94 3.95
C ALA A 22 -2.84 -4.44 4.14
N ARG A 23 -3.18 -5.27 3.14
CA ARG A 23 -2.90 -6.71 3.17
C ARG A 23 -1.41 -7.00 3.21
N ILE A 24 -0.60 -6.28 2.43
CA ILE A 24 0.86 -6.43 2.45
C ILE A 24 1.42 -6.07 3.82
N LEU A 25 0.85 -5.03 4.46
CA LEU A 25 1.25 -4.58 5.80
C LEU A 25 0.62 -5.36 6.96
N GLY A 26 -0.22 -6.37 6.70
CA GLY A 26 -0.94 -7.10 7.74
C GLY A 26 -2.00 -6.27 8.49
N ILE A 27 -2.46 -5.16 7.92
CA ILE A 27 -3.47 -4.27 8.49
C ILE A 27 -4.88 -4.73 8.05
N GLY A 28 -5.78 -4.91 9.02
CA GLY A 28 -7.19 -5.21 8.74
C GLY A 28 -7.91 -4.08 8.02
N ARG A 29 -8.92 -4.41 7.19
CA ARG A 29 -9.65 -3.45 6.33
C ARG A 29 -10.17 -2.23 7.11
N THR A 30 -10.84 -2.46 8.23
CA THR A 30 -11.39 -1.39 9.08
C THR A 30 -10.29 -0.44 9.54
N LYS A 31 -9.17 -0.98 10.02
CA LYS A 31 -8.06 -0.16 10.51
C LYS A 31 -7.37 0.61 9.39
N ALA A 32 -7.24 0.00 8.21
CA ALA A 32 -6.70 0.67 7.04
C ALA A 32 -7.55 1.88 6.64
N TYR A 33 -8.89 1.74 6.61
CA TYR A 33 -9.77 2.88 6.32
C TYR A 33 -9.73 3.97 7.40
N GLU A 34 -9.66 3.60 8.68
CA GLU A 34 -9.48 4.58 9.77
C GLU A 34 -8.20 5.40 9.58
N LEU A 35 -7.08 4.72 9.36
CA LEU A 35 -5.77 5.35 9.17
C LEU A 35 -5.74 6.20 7.90
N ALA A 36 -6.30 5.70 6.80
CA ALA A 36 -6.39 6.46 5.54
C ALA A 36 -7.25 7.72 5.68
N LYS A 37 -8.40 7.65 6.38
CA LYS A 37 -9.24 8.82 6.66
C LYS A 37 -8.53 9.87 7.53
N LYS A 38 -7.65 9.44 8.44
CA LYS A 38 -6.86 10.30 9.31
C LYS A 38 -5.56 10.80 8.68
N ASN A 39 -5.22 10.36 7.46
CA ASN A 39 -3.89 10.55 6.86
C ASN A 39 -2.75 10.00 7.75
N GLU A 40 -3.04 8.97 8.54
CA GLU A 40 -2.10 8.29 9.45
C GLU A 40 -1.66 6.92 8.90
N PHE A 41 -2.03 6.60 7.66
CA PHE A 41 -1.59 5.35 7.04
C PHE A 41 -0.06 5.40 6.85
N PRO A 42 0.67 4.30 7.11
CA PRO A 42 2.13 4.32 7.20
C PRO A 42 2.86 4.64 5.89
N VAL A 43 2.14 4.67 4.77
CA VAL A 43 2.67 4.98 3.43
C VAL A 43 1.83 6.08 2.80
N GLN A 44 2.42 6.84 1.88
CA GLN A 44 1.74 7.95 1.23
C GLN A 44 0.44 7.50 0.56
N THR A 45 -0.67 8.03 1.06
CA THR A 45 -2.00 7.83 0.48
C THR A 45 -2.34 9.02 -0.40
N ILE A 46 -2.83 8.75 -1.60
CA ILE A 46 -3.38 9.73 -2.54
C ILE A 46 -4.88 9.47 -2.61
N ARG A 47 -5.67 10.46 -2.22
CA ARG A 47 -7.13 10.40 -2.32
C ARG A 47 -7.58 11.00 -3.65
N ILE A 48 -8.26 10.21 -4.46
CA ILE A 48 -8.84 10.61 -5.76
C ILE A 48 -10.35 10.43 -5.66
N GLY A 49 -11.07 11.49 -5.28
CA GLY A 49 -12.49 11.40 -4.93
C GLY A 49 -12.73 10.45 -3.75
N ASP A 50 -13.42 9.34 -4.01
CA ASP A 50 -13.69 8.28 -3.02
C ASP A 50 -12.67 7.13 -3.06
N LEU A 51 -11.73 7.16 -4.00
CA LEU A 51 -10.70 6.13 -4.14
C LEU A 51 -9.44 6.51 -3.36
N TYR A 52 -8.89 5.53 -2.66
CA TYR A 52 -7.57 5.63 -2.04
C TYR A 52 -6.56 4.87 -2.89
N ARG A 53 -5.49 5.59 -3.27
CA ARG A 53 -4.33 5.05 -3.96
C ARG A 53 -3.11 5.15 -3.08
N ILE A 54 -2.22 4.17 -3.19
CA ILE A 54 -1.01 4.07 -2.39
C ILE A 54 0.19 4.11 -3.30
N SER A 55 1.20 4.88 -2.94
CA SER A 55 2.48 4.94 -3.64
C SER A 55 3.25 3.63 -3.45
N THR A 56 3.46 2.88 -4.54
CA THR A 56 4.24 1.62 -4.54
C THR A 56 5.67 1.81 -4.06
N PRO A 57 6.42 2.85 -4.51
CA PRO A 57 7.77 3.11 -4.04
C PRO A 57 7.84 3.34 -2.52
N ASP A 58 6.86 4.04 -1.94
CA ASP A 58 6.85 4.29 -0.50
C ASP A 58 6.51 3.04 0.32
N LEU A 59 5.62 2.19 -0.22
CA LEU A 59 5.36 0.88 0.38
C LEU A 59 6.62 -0.01 0.37
N LEU A 60 7.35 -0.04 -0.74
CA LEU A 60 8.58 -0.81 -0.86
C LEU A 60 9.66 -0.32 0.11
N LYS A 61 9.87 1.00 0.19
CA LYS A 61 10.78 1.60 1.16
C LYS A 61 10.44 1.21 2.59
N LEU A 62 9.15 1.22 2.94
CA LEU A 62 8.69 0.84 4.29
C LEU A 62 8.93 -0.64 4.60
N LEU A 63 8.86 -1.51 3.60
CA LEU A 63 9.14 -2.95 3.74
C LEU A 63 10.64 -3.27 3.73
N GLY A 64 11.52 -2.27 3.58
CA GLY A 64 12.96 -2.47 3.45
C GLY A 64 13.41 -3.01 2.08
N GLY A 65 12.52 -2.99 1.09
CA GLY A 65 12.84 -3.34 -0.29
C GLY A 65 13.48 -2.16 -1.00
N ASP A 66 14.81 -2.12 -1.01
CA ASP A 66 15.56 -1.17 -1.83
C ASP A 66 15.52 -1.67 -3.29
N ILE A 67 14.75 -1.01 -4.15
CA ILE A 67 14.89 -1.17 -5.61
C ILE A 67 15.98 -0.18 -6.03
N ARG A 68 17.23 -0.65 -6.03
CA ARG A 68 18.35 -0.02 -6.73
C ARG A 68 18.84 -0.93 -7.83
#